data_AF-A0A7G3ZB22-F1
#
_entry.id   AF-A0A7G3ZB22-F1
#
_cell.length_a   1.000
_cell.length_b   1.000
_cell.length_c   1.000
_cell.angle_alpha   90.00
_cell.angle_beta   90.00
_cell.angle_gamma   90.00
#
_symmetry.space_group_name_H-M   'P 1'
#
loop_
_entity.id
_entity.type
_entity.pdbx_description
1 polymer ?
#
loop_
_entity_poly.entity_id
_entity_poly.type
_entity_poly.pdbx_seq_one_letter_code
_entity_poly.pdbx_strand_id
1 'polypeptide(L)'
;MPKTTTNCERLIQSSSWEAQLAEFRSILRVLSMGKGLAKHGFKSGVLPVTRSILKNPTTKQETIVAKVNAPKPKGPKGVGYAEGVAHPKNSHREPSRVKFLDVEELIQKTAAAPSGIKASVTPQQQTKLRKAELRRQYLSEAFRQEEARLIALGKLMEEKKEALEQERKAEISLLNQSKSSDLTIPTLEGILEGPLMRQRTPEEKKLHRMKRKYNREVMEFRAKERKLEDLLHLYHVSDEFIVTEAQLLKKIDEAFANEGSDVLRTRLSMGASRIRSRNESSIGDALFGTLGAGEHVGLPPVKEFLSGEMKSFADQVDLKSSQIIAQKKSDVDTILQA
;
A
#
# COMPACT_ATOMS: atom_id res chain seq x y z
N MET A 1 -84.44 25.70 -1.85
CA MET A 1 -83.30 26.48 -1.29
C MET A 1 -82.33 25.50 -0.66
N PRO A 2 -81.01 25.47 -0.94
CA PRO A 2 -80.20 26.00 -2.04
C PRO A 2 -79.54 24.85 -2.87
N LYS A 3 -78.58 25.20 -3.71
CA LYS A 3 -78.23 24.59 -5.01
C LYS A 3 -77.17 23.48 -4.95
N THR A 4 -77.37 22.53 -5.86
CA THR A 4 -76.35 21.70 -6.51
C THR A 4 -75.23 22.56 -7.09
N THR A 5 -73.99 22.34 -6.66
CA THR A 5 -72.77 22.59 -7.44
C THR A 5 -71.68 21.67 -6.90
N THR A 6 -70.69 21.35 -7.72
CA THR A 6 -69.52 20.47 -7.49
C THR A 6 -69.62 19.07 -8.11
N ASN A 7 -69.55 19.02 -9.44
CA ASN A 7 -68.87 17.91 -10.11
C ASN A 7 -68.21 18.32 -11.44
N CYS A 8 -68.65 19.40 -12.08
CA CYS A 8 -67.99 19.90 -13.30
C CYS A 8 -66.67 20.65 -13.05
N GLU A 9 -66.48 21.35 -11.91
CA GLU A 9 -65.25 22.14 -11.70
C GLU A 9 -64.01 21.29 -11.37
N ARG A 10 -64.17 20.10 -10.75
CA ARG A 10 -63.04 19.20 -10.47
C ARG A 10 -62.47 18.54 -11.74
N LEU A 11 -63.31 18.27 -12.73
CA LEU A 11 -62.92 17.67 -14.01
C LEU A 11 -62.15 18.66 -14.92
N ILE A 12 -62.41 19.95 -14.78
CA ILE A 12 -61.71 21.00 -15.54
C ILE A 12 -60.33 21.27 -14.91
N GLN A 13 -60.18 21.16 -13.58
CA GLN A 13 -58.88 21.31 -12.93
C GLN A 13 -57.96 20.09 -13.12
N SER A 14 -58.48 18.86 -13.17
CA SER A 14 -57.66 17.65 -13.40
C SER A 14 -57.12 17.56 -14.83
N SER A 15 -57.92 17.97 -15.82
CA SER A 15 -57.49 18.00 -17.23
C SER A 15 -56.42 19.05 -17.50
N SER A 16 -56.48 20.20 -16.83
CA SER A 16 -55.44 21.24 -16.88
C SER A 16 -54.11 20.77 -16.27
N TRP A 17 -54.16 20.05 -15.14
CA TRP A 17 -52.97 19.47 -14.49
C TRP A 17 -52.33 18.35 -15.30
N GLU A 18 -53.14 17.50 -15.93
CA GLU A 18 -52.64 16.45 -16.84
C GLU A 18 -52.02 17.05 -18.11
N ALA A 19 -52.60 18.12 -18.64
CA ALA A 19 -52.02 18.86 -19.77
C ALA A 19 -50.67 19.49 -19.40
N GLN A 20 -50.57 20.13 -18.24
CA GLN A 20 -49.31 20.71 -17.74
C GLN A 20 -48.26 19.63 -17.44
N LEU A 21 -48.65 18.48 -16.88
CA LEU A 21 -47.76 17.35 -16.66
C LEU A 21 -47.31 16.69 -17.97
N ALA A 22 -48.16 16.65 -18.99
CA ALA A 22 -47.80 16.17 -20.32
C ALA A 22 -46.80 17.11 -21.00
N GLU A 23 -46.96 18.43 -20.82
CA GLU A 23 -46.04 19.44 -21.32
C GLU A 23 -44.69 19.40 -20.58
N PHE A 24 -44.69 19.25 -19.25
CA PHE A 24 -43.47 19.02 -18.48
C PHE A 24 -42.78 17.70 -18.84
N ARG A 25 -43.53 16.61 -19.04
CA ARG A 25 -42.98 15.32 -19.51
C ARG A 25 -42.44 15.42 -20.94
N SER A 26 -43.06 16.22 -21.80
CA SER A 26 -42.57 16.56 -23.15
C SER A 26 -41.22 17.29 -23.08
N ILE A 27 -41.13 18.34 -22.27
CA ILE A 27 -39.91 19.12 -22.06
C ILE A 27 -38.79 18.27 -21.45
N LEU A 28 -39.10 17.44 -20.44
CA LEU A 28 -38.14 16.49 -19.85
C LEU A 28 -37.70 15.38 -20.81
N ARG A 29 -38.54 14.97 -21.75
CA ARG A 29 -38.21 13.96 -22.78
C ARG A 29 -37.22 14.53 -23.81
N VAL A 30 -37.36 15.81 -24.19
CA VAL A 30 -36.39 16.52 -25.07
C VAL A 30 -35.03 16.67 -24.40
N LEU A 31 -34.97 16.97 -23.10
CA LEU A 31 -33.73 17.10 -22.34
C LEU A 31 -32.95 15.79 -22.19
N SER A 32 -33.60 14.62 -22.32
CA SER A 32 -32.92 13.31 -22.23
C SER A 32 -32.19 12.91 -23.52
N MET A 33 -32.63 13.42 -24.68
CA MET A 33 -32.06 13.08 -26.00
C MET A 33 -30.74 13.79 -26.31
N GLY A 34 -30.34 14.79 -25.51
CA GLY A 34 -29.21 15.67 -25.80
C GLY A 34 -27.89 15.39 -25.06
N LYS A 35 -27.89 14.54 -24.02
CA LYS A 35 -26.73 14.41 -23.10
C LYS A 35 -25.45 13.90 -23.76
N GLY A 36 -25.56 13.11 -24.83
CA GLY A 36 -24.41 12.59 -25.59
C GLY A 36 -23.89 13.54 -26.69
N LEU A 37 -24.66 14.55 -27.07
CA LEU A 37 -24.36 15.39 -28.24
C LEU A 37 -23.14 16.30 -28.00
N ALA A 38 -22.91 16.72 -26.76
CA ALA A 38 -21.76 17.56 -26.39
C ALA A 38 -20.41 16.90 -26.77
N LYS A 39 -20.31 15.56 -26.66
CA LYS A 39 -19.10 14.80 -27.08
C LYS A 39 -18.81 14.92 -28.58
N HIS A 40 -19.84 15.18 -29.38
CA HIS A 40 -19.78 15.28 -30.83
C HIS A 40 -20.00 16.72 -31.34
N GLY A 41 -19.76 17.72 -30.48
CA GLY A 41 -19.90 19.13 -30.83
C GLY A 41 -21.35 19.58 -31.06
N PHE A 42 -22.29 19.03 -30.29
CA PHE A 42 -23.73 19.32 -30.36
C PHE A 42 -24.40 18.99 -31.70
N LYS A 43 -23.77 18.15 -32.53
CA LYS A 43 -24.33 17.69 -33.81
C LYS A 43 -25.28 16.51 -33.58
N SER A 44 -26.56 16.69 -33.91
CA SER A 44 -27.56 15.62 -33.88
C SER A 44 -27.40 14.70 -35.10
N GLY A 45 -27.34 13.39 -34.84
CA GLY A 45 -27.15 12.36 -35.87
C GLY A 45 -25.69 11.92 -36.04
N VAL A 46 -25.50 10.70 -36.53
CA VAL A 46 -24.18 10.09 -36.77
C VAL A 46 -24.02 9.85 -38.26
N LEU A 47 -23.02 10.50 -38.86
CA LEU A 47 -22.61 10.18 -40.24
C LEU A 47 -21.86 8.85 -40.26
N PRO A 48 -21.98 8.06 -41.35
CA PRO A 48 -21.15 6.88 -41.51
C PRO A 48 -19.67 7.26 -41.52
N VAL A 49 -18.83 6.35 -41.03
CA VAL A 49 -17.37 6.56 -40.99
C VAL A 49 -16.86 6.79 -42.41
N THR A 50 -16.04 7.84 -42.56
CA THR A 50 -15.42 8.18 -43.84
C THR A 50 -14.51 7.03 -44.29
N ARG A 51 -14.74 6.52 -45.50
CA ARG A 51 -13.90 5.45 -46.07
C ARG A 51 -12.58 6.06 -46.54
N SER A 52 -11.47 5.60 -45.97
CA SER A 52 -10.14 5.99 -46.44
C SER A 52 -9.92 5.60 -47.90
N ILE A 53 -9.30 6.47 -48.70
CA ILE A 53 -8.97 6.19 -50.10
C ILE A 53 -7.83 5.17 -50.16
N LEU A 54 -6.73 5.44 -49.45
CA LEU A 54 -5.62 4.51 -49.25
C LEU A 54 -5.86 3.67 -47.98
N LYS A 55 -5.83 2.35 -48.10
CA LYS A 55 -6.14 1.43 -46.99
C LYS A 55 -4.95 1.08 -46.10
N ASN A 56 -3.76 1.11 -46.67
CA ASN A 56 -2.50 0.84 -45.99
C ASN A 56 -1.60 2.08 -46.08
N PRO A 57 -0.63 2.24 -45.18
CA PRO A 57 0.34 3.33 -45.25
C PRO A 57 1.16 3.26 -46.55
N THR A 58 1.59 4.42 -47.04
CA THR A 58 2.43 4.51 -48.23
C THR A 58 3.91 4.40 -47.89
N THR A 59 4.73 4.06 -48.88
CA THR A 59 6.20 4.00 -48.73
C THR A 59 6.80 5.36 -48.42
N LYS A 60 6.21 6.47 -48.91
CA LYS A 60 6.68 7.84 -48.67
C LYS A 60 6.40 8.36 -47.26
N GLN A 61 5.65 7.63 -46.43
CA GLN A 61 5.39 8.00 -45.03
C GLN A 61 6.54 7.52 -44.12
N GLU A 62 7.68 8.22 -44.21
CA GLU A 62 8.94 7.84 -43.55
C GLU A 62 8.79 7.62 -42.03
N THR A 63 8.01 8.44 -41.34
CA THR A 63 7.81 8.39 -39.88
C THR A 63 7.13 7.09 -39.45
N ILE A 64 6.15 6.62 -40.21
CA ILE A 64 5.45 5.36 -39.96
C ILE A 64 6.35 4.18 -40.31
N VAL A 65 7.05 4.26 -41.44
CA VAL A 65 8.01 3.23 -41.86
C VAL A 65 9.09 3.03 -40.79
N ALA A 66 9.70 4.12 -40.32
CA ALA A 66 10.71 4.10 -39.25
C ALA A 66 10.15 3.48 -37.97
N LYS A 67 8.93 3.86 -37.56
CA LYS A 67 8.28 3.33 -36.35
C LYS A 67 8.00 1.83 -36.43
N VAL A 68 7.60 1.33 -37.60
CA VAL A 68 7.30 -0.11 -37.80
C VAL A 68 8.59 -0.93 -37.84
N ASN A 69 9.66 -0.39 -38.42
CA ASN A 69 10.96 -1.05 -38.55
C ASN A 69 11.81 -0.94 -37.28
N ALA A 70 11.47 -0.03 -36.36
CA ALA A 70 12.17 0.13 -35.09
C ALA A 70 12.13 -1.16 -34.25
N PRO A 71 13.22 -1.49 -33.54
CA PRO A 71 13.26 -2.66 -32.67
C PRO A 71 12.19 -2.56 -31.58
N LYS A 72 11.39 -3.62 -31.46
CA LYS A 72 10.28 -3.65 -30.49
C LYS A 72 10.82 -3.77 -29.07
N PRO A 73 10.34 -2.94 -28.11
CA PRO A 73 10.81 -2.99 -26.74
C PRO A 73 10.53 -4.35 -26.10
N LYS A 74 11.39 -4.75 -25.16
CA LYS A 74 11.24 -5.94 -24.31
C LYS A 74 11.03 -5.50 -22.84
N GLY A 75 10.44 -6.37 -22.02
CA GLY A 75 10.16 -6.09 -20.60
C GLY A 75 8.68 -5.77 -20.32
N PRO A 76 8.36 -4.95 -19.28
CA PRO A 76 6.98 -4.79 -18.79
C PRO A 76 6.05 -4.07 -19.78
N LYS A 77 6.61 -3.23 -20.66
CA LYS A 77 5.90 -2.58 -21.78
C LYS A 77 6.30 -3.20 -23.14
N GLY A 78 6.79 -4.44 -23.11
CA GLY A 78 7.33 -5.10 -24.28
C GLY A 78 6.25 -5.62 -25.23
N VAL A 79 6.61 -5.80 -26.50
CA VAL A 79 5.73 -6.37 -27.53
C VAL A 79 6.34 -7.65 -28.10
N GLY A 80 5.53 -8.72 -28.15
CA GLY A 80 5.91 -10.04 -28.67
C GLY A 80 6.60 -10.93 -27.62
N TYR A 81 7.11 -12.08 -28.07
CA TYR A 81 7.77 -13.04 -27.20
C TYR A 81 9.15 -12.54 -26.72
N ALA A 82 9.48 -12.85 -25.46
CA ALA A 82 10.80 -12.64 -24.89
C ALA A 82 11.83 -13.60 -25.52
N GLU A 83 13.09 -13.21 -25.52
CA GLU A 83 14.18 -14.05 -26.03
C GLU A 83 14.27 -15.36 -25.24
N GLY A 84 14.55 -16.48 -25.92
CA GLY A 84 14.60 -17.82 -25.31
C GLY A 84 13.24 -18.44 -24.96
N VAL A 85 12.15 -17.68 -24.88
CA VAL A 85 10.82 -18.22 -24.60
C VAL A 85 10.22 -18.81 -25.89
N ALA A 86 9.82 -20.08 -25.83
CA ALA A 86 9.15 -20.75 -26.94
C ALA A 86 7.76 -20.14 -27.19
N HIS A 87 7.35 -20.12 -28.45
CA HIS A 87 5.99 -19.75 -28.87
C HIS A 87 5.19 -21.03 -29.13
N PRO A 88 3.85 -21.00 -29.01
CA PRO A 88 3.05 -22.20 -29.17
C PRO A 88 3.17 -22.79 -30.58
N LYS A 89 3.09 -24.12 -30.67
CA LYS A 89 3.15 -24.85 -31.95
C LYS A 89 2.05 -24.35 -32.90
N ASN A 90 2.37 -24.21 -34.19
CA ASN A 90 1.49 -23.68 -35.24
C ASN A 90 1.07 -22.20 -35.09
N SER A 91 1.73 -21.44 -34.20
CA SER A 91 1.58 -19.98 -34.15
C SER A 91 2.78 -19.28 -34.79
N HIS A 92 2.61 -18.04 -35.24
CA HIS A 92 3.73 -17.21 -35.64
C HIS A 92 4.25 -16.42 -34.45
N ARG A 93 5.57 -16.48 -34.20
CA ARG A 93 6.25 -15.72 -33.14
C ARG A 93 6.18 -14.21 -33.38
N GLU A 94 6.33 -13.79 -34.63
CA GLU A 94 6.30 -12.39 -35.05
C GLU A 94 4.95 -12.05 -35.65
N PRO A 95 4.43 -10.83 -35.40
CA PRO A 95 3.24 -10.36 -36.09
C PRO A 95 3.52 -10.19 -37.58
N SER A 96 2.47 -10.29 -38.39
CA SER A 96 2.58 -10.09 -39.84
C SER A 96 3.15 -8.70 -40.16
N ARG A 97 4.01 -8.66 -41.18
CA ARG A 97 4.63 -7.41 -41.63
C ARG A 97 3.57 -6.51 -42.26
N VAL A 98 3.61 -5.22 -41.92
CA VAL A 98 2.74 -4.20 -42.53
C VAL A 98 3.14 -4.05 -44.00
N LYS A 99 2.17 -4.11 -44.91
CA LYS A 99 2.40 -3.92 -46.35
C LYS A 99 2.34 -2.44 -46.67
N PHE A 100 3.47 -1.84 -47.02
CA PHE A 100 3.54 -0.47 -47.52
C PHE A 100 3.14 -0.44 -49.00
N LEU A 101 2.30 0.53 -49.37
CA LEU A 101 1.88 0.72 -50.75
C LEU A 101 2.79 1.73 -51.44
N ASP A 102 3.29 1.36 -52.62
CA ASP A 102 3.73 2.35 -53.59
C ASP A 102 2.52 2.78 -54.42
N VAL A 103 2.23 4.09 -54.38
CA VAL A 103 1.07 4.69 -55.03
C VAL A 103 1.18 4.57 -56.54
N GLU A 104 2.36 4.73 -57.12
CA GLU A 104 2.52 4.68 -58.57
C GLU A 104 2.35 3.24 -59.09
N GLU A 105 2.88 2.24 -58.37
CA GLU A 105 2.60 0.83 -58.69
C GLU A 105 1.11 0.49 -58.56
N LEU A 106 0.43 1.04 -57.55
CA LEU A 106 -1.00 0.83 -57.34
C LEU A 106 -1.81 1.42 -58.50
N ILE A 107 -1.45 2.63 -58.95
CA ILE A 107 -2.08 3.28 -60.12
C ILE A 107 -1.87 2.43 -61.37
N GLN A 108 -0.64 1.94 -61.61
CA GLN A 108 -0.36 1.08 -62.76
C GLN A 108 -1.20 -0.21 -62.75
N LYS A 109 -1.41 -0.82 -61.57
CA LYS A 109 -2.20 -2.06 -61.43
C LYS A 109 -3.71 -1.83 -61.57
N THR A 110 -4.22 -0.73 -61.03
CA THR A 110 -5.68 -0.46 -60.94
C THR A 110 -6.24 0.37 -62.10
N ALA A 111 -5.46 1.32 -62.60
CA ALA A 111 -5.82 2.27 -63.64
C ALA A 111 -4.90 2.15 -64.87
N ALA A 112 -4.54 0.91 -65.23
CA ALA A 112 -3.72 0.61 -66.40
C ALA A 112 -4.29 1.25 -67.68
N ALA A 113 -3.40 1.86 -68.46
CA ALA A 113 -3.73 2.27 -69.82
C ALA A 113 -4.02 1.03 -70.70
N PRO A 114 -4.93 1.12 -71.67
CA PRO A 114 -5.19 -0.01 -72.57
C PRO A 114 -3.91 -0.37 -73.35
N SER A 115 -3.60 -1.68 -73.43
CA SER A 115 -2.41 -2.20 -74.12
C SER A 115 -2.35 -1.87 -75.62
N GLY A 116 -3.44 -1.42 -76.22
CA GLY A 116 -3.47 -0.94 -77.60
C GLY A 116 -4.62 0.04 -77.81
N ILE A 117 -4.33 1.17 -78.47
CA ILE A 117 -5.32 2.18 -78.86
C ILE A 117 -6.05 1.64 -80.09
N LYS A 118 -7.00 0.73 -79.88
CA LYS A 118 -7.91 0.31 -80.96
C LYS A 118 -8.83 1.48 -81.28
N ALA A 119 -8.82 1.93 -82.53
CA ALA A 119 -9.76 2.94 -83.00
C ALA A 119 -11.19 2.45 -82.74
N SER A 120 -11.94 3.20 -81.93
CA SER A 120 -13.33 2.91 -81.62
C SER A 120 -14.18 3.02 -82.88
N VAL A 121 -14.76 1.89 -83.31
CA VAL A 121 -15.53 1.81 -84.56
C VAL A 121 -16.94 2.37 -84.40
N THR A 122 -17.50 2.34 -83.18
CA THR A 122 -18.87 2.79 -82.90
C THR A 122 -18.94 3.94 -81.89
N PRO A 123 -19.96 4.82 -81.94
CA PRO A 123 -20.13 5.92 -81.00
C PRO A 123 -20.32 5.43 -79.54
N GLN A 124 -20.94 4.25 -79.37
CA GLN A 124 -21.06 3.62 -78.05
C GLN A 124 -19.71 3.17 -77.49
N GLN A 125 -18.79 2.70 -78.34
CA GLN A 125 -17.43 2.37 -77.91
C GLN A 125 -16.65 3.63 -77.53
N GLN A 126 -16.81 4.74 -78.26
CA GLN A 126 -16.20 6.03 -77.91
C GLN A 126 -16.64 6.53 -76.53
N THR A 127 -17.94 6.49 -76.24
CA THR A 127 -18.45 6.92 -74.93
C THR A 127 -17.98 6.03 -73.78
N LYS A 128 -17.89 4.71 -73.98
CA LYS A 128 -17.31 3.78 -72.99
C LYS A 128 -15.83 4.04 -72.76
N LEU A 129 -15.07 4.32 -73.82
CA LEU A 129 -13.65 4.64 -73.76
C LEU A 129 -13.44 5.94 -72.97
N ARG A 130 -14.16 7.02 -73.31
CA ARG A 130 -14.12 8.30 -72.57
C ARG A 130 -14.47 8.14 -71.09
N LYS A 131 -15.52 7.37 -70.76
CA LYS A 131 -15.89 7.08 -69.36
C LYS A 131 -14.81 6.26 -68.64
N ALA A 132 -14.09 5.39 -69.33
CA ALA A 132 -12.99 4.63 -68.75
C ALA A 132 -11.77 5.51 -68.51
N GLU A 133 -11.42 6.40 -69.45
CA GLU A 133 -10.37 7.41 -69.29
C GLU A 133 -10.65 8.32 -68.10
N LEU A 134 -11.87 8.85 -68.02
CA LEU A 134 -12.29 9.72 -66.93
C LEU A 134 -12.17 9.02 -65.56
N ARG A 135 -12.60 7.75 -65.47
CA ARG A 135 -12.46 6.95 -64.24
C ARG A 135 -11.00 6.72 -63.87
N ARG A 136 -10.13 6.43 -64.84
CA ARG A 136 -8.69 6.27 -64.61
C ARG A 136 -8.05 7.56 -64.12
N GLN A 137 -8.37 8.68 -64.76
CA GLN A 137 -7.88 10.02 -64.39
C GLN A 137 -8.27 10.34 -62.95
N TYR A 138 -9.55 10.35 -62.60
CA TYR A 138 -9.99 10.67 -61.25
C TYR A 138 -9.44 9.72 -60.18
N LEU A 139 -9.32 8.42 -60.48
CA LEU A 139 -8.78 7.46 -59.54
C LEU A 139 -7.27 7.69 -59.32
N SER A 140 -6.51 7.95 -60.39
CA SER A 140 -5.08 8.26 -60.30
C SER A 140 -4.81 9.57 -59.55
N GLU A 141 -5.60 10.60 -59.81
CA GLU A 141 -5.54 11.88 -59.11
C GLU A 141 -5.89 11.72 -57.63
N ALA A 142 -6.95 10.98 -57.32
CA ALA A 142 -7.37 10.75 -55.94
C ALA A 142 -6.28 10.04 -55.11
N PHE A 143 -5.55 9.07 -55.69
CA PHE A 143 -4.45 8.41 -54.98
C PHE A 143 -3.26 9.34 -54.75
N ARG A 144 -2.86 10.12 -55.77
CA ARG A 144 -1.74 11.08 -55.64
C ARG A 144 -2.06 12.19 -54.63
N GLN A 145 -3.28 12.73 -54.68
CA GLN A 145 -3.73 13.78 -53.77
C GLN A 145 -3.84 13.27 -52.34
N GLU A 146 -4.36 12.05 -52.12
CA GLU A 146 -4.45 11.49 -50.78
C GLU A 146 -3.07 11.23 -50.18
N GLU A 147 -2.10 10.73 -50.97
CA GLU A 147 -0.72 10.58 -50.50
C GLU A 147 -0.12 11.93 -50.08
N ALA A 148 -0.23 12.95 -50.93
CA ALA A 148 0.25 14.29 -50.63
C ALA A 148 -0.40 14.88 -49.37
N ARG A 149 -1.71 14.69 -49.22
CA ARG A 149 -2.47 15.11 -48.04
C ARG A 149 -1.98 14.43 -46.77
N LEU A 150 -1.73 13.12 -46.81
CA LEU A 150 -1.25 12.37 -45.64
C LEU A 150 0.16 12.81 -45.23
N ILE A 151 1.04 13.08 -46.18
CA ILE A 151 2.38 13.63 -45.92
C ILE A 151 2.27 15.03 -45.28
N ALA A 152 1.44 15.91 -45.85
CA ALA A 152 1.22 17.25 -45.32
C ALA A 152 0.64 17.22 -43.90
N LEU A 153 -0.31 16.32 -43.63
CA LEU A 153 -0.88 16.12 -42.29
C LEU A 153 0.18 15.63 -41.30
N GLY A 154 1.06 14.71 -41.72
CA GLY A 154 2.18 14.24 -40.90
C GLY A 154 3.09 15.39 -40.45
N LYS A 155 3.50 16.24 -41.40
CA LYS A 155 4.34 17.42 -41.13
C LYS A 155 3.65 18.42 -40.19
N LEU A 156 2.39 18.74 -40.45
CA LEU A 156 1.61 19.65 -39.59
C LEU A 156 1.53 19.11 -38.14
N MET A 157 1.35 17.80 -37.97
CA MET A 157 1.31 17.19 -36.65
C MET A 157 2.66 17.24 -35.93
N GLU A 158 3.78 17.20 -36.64
CA GLU A 158 5.13 17.35 -36.08
C GLU A 158 5.38 18.80 -35.67
N GLU A 159 5.12 19.75 -36.57
CA GLU A 159 5.22 21.19 -36.31
C GLU A 159 4.38 21.59 -35.08
N LYS A 160 3.15 21.07 -34.98
CA LYS A 160 2.27 21.33 -33.83
C LYS A 160 2.82 20.76 -32.51
N LYS A 161 3.46 19.59 -32.55
CA LYS A 161 4.08 19.01 -31.36
C LYS A 161 5.28 19.81 -30.92
N GLU A 162 6.13 20.21 -31.86
CA GLU A 162 7.30 21.04 -31.60
C GLU A 162 6.90 22.40 -31.03
N ALA A 163 5.87 23.05 -31.61
CA ALA A 163 5.32 24.29 -31.08
C ALA A 163 4.80 24.11 -29.63
N LEU A 164 4.04 23.06 -29.34
CA LEU A 164 3.53 22.78 -27.99
C LEU A 164 4.68 22.51 -27.00
N GLU A 165 5.71 21.77 -27.42
CA GLU A 165 6.89 21.53 -26.58
C GLU A 165 7.67 22.82 -26.32
N GLN A 166 7.78 23.72 -27.30
CA GLN A 166 8.39 25.03 -27.13
C GLN A 166 7.57 25.92 -26.19
N GLU A 167 6.25 25.96 -26.35
CA GLU A 167 5.32 26.66 -25.44
C GLU A 167 5.47 26.14 -24.01
N ARG A 168 5.45 24.81 -23.81
CA ARG A 168 5.63 24.21 -22.49
C ARG A 168 7.00 24.54 -21.89
N LYS A 169 8.07 24.51 -22.70
CA LYS A 169 9.42 24.89 -22.24
C LYS A 169 9.47 26.37 -21.85
N ALA A 170 8.83 27.24 -22.63
CA ALA A 170 8.72 28.66 -22.33
C ALA A 170 7.93 28.88 -21.02
N GLU A 171 6.78 28.23 -20.84
CA GLU A 171 5.99 28.25 -19.61
C GLU A 171 6.81 27.81 -18.40
N ILE A 172 7.51 26.66 -18.49
CA ILE A 172 8.38 26.18 -17.42
C ILE A 172 9.50 27.20 -17.13
N SER A 173 10.11 27.78 -18.17
CA SER A 173 11.16 28.77 -18.00
C SER A 173 10.66 30.05 -17.31
N LEU A 174 9.45 30.50 -17.64
CA LEU A 174 8.81 31.66 -17.01
C LEU A 174 8.41 31.37 -15.56
N LEU A 175 7.98 30.13 -15.26
CA LEU A 175 7.69 29.70 -13.89
C LEU A 175 8.95 29.58 -13.04
N ASN A 176 10.07 29.19 -13.62
CA ASN A 176 11.36 29.06 -12.93
C ASN A 176 12.09 30.39 -12.71
N GLN A 177 11.70 31.47 -13.38
CA GLN A 177 12.26 32.79 -13.13
C GLN A 177 11.85 33.28 -11.74
N SER A 178 12.84 33.64 -10.92
CA SER A 178 12.61 34.18 -9.58
C SER A 178 11.79 35.47 -9.66
N LYS A 179 10.67 35.53 -8.94
CA LYS A 179 9.81 36.71 -8.85
C LYS A 179 10.10 37.46 -7.56
N SER A 180 9.91 38.78 -7.56
CA SER A 180 10.00 39.59 -6.34
C SER A 180 9.01 39.15 -5.25
N SER A 181 7.88 38.54 -5.66
CA SER A 181 6.89 37.94 -4.75
C SER A 181 7.37 36.68 -4.05
N ASP A 182 8.40 35.99 -4.55
CA ASP A 182 8.83 34.71 -3.96
C ASP A 182 9.40 34.90 -2.55
N LEU A 183 9.97 36.08 -2.27
CA LEU A 183 10.47 36.47 -0.94
C LEU A 183 9.34 36.68 0.09
N THR A 184 8.09 36.81 -0.35
CA THR A 184 6.93 36.93 0.54
C THR A 184 6.33 35.58 0.93
N ILE A 185 6.73 34.50 0.24
CA ILE A 185 6.30 33.13 0.54
C ILE A 185 7.25 32.59 1.61
N PRO A 186 6.76 32.08 2.75
CA PRO A 186 7.63 31.50 3.77
C PRO A 186 8.36 30.26 3.22
N THR A 187 9.68 30.28 3.25
CA THR A 187 10.53 29.16 2.81
C THR A 187 10.96 28.28 3.98
N LEU A 188 10.95 26.96 3.77
CA LEU A 188 11.44 25.95 4.73
C LEU A 188 12.56 25.12 4.09
N GLU A 189 13.47 25.77 3.36
CA GLU A 189 14.54 25.13 2.57
C GLU A 189 15.38 24.18 3.41
N GLY A 190 15.85 24.61 4.59
CA GLY A 190 16.67 23.78 5.45
C GLY A 190 15.99 22.50 5.98
N ILE A 191 14.65 22.47 6.05
CA ILE A 191 13.90 21.26 6.45
C ILE A 191 13.66 20.35 5.23
N LEU A 192 13.40 20.94 4.06
CA LEU A 192 13.08 20.23 2.83
C LEU A 192 14.32 19.64 2.14
N GLU A 193 15.47 20.30 2.24
CA GLU A 193 16.75 19.82 1.72
C GLU A 193 17.31 18.62 2.51
N GLY A 194 16.94 18.53 3.79
CA GLY A 194 17.36 17.44 4.66
C GLY A 194 16.75 16.09 4.23
N PRO A 195 17.48 14.98 4.39
CA PRO A 195 16.88 13.67 4.20
C PRO A 195 15.80 13.43 5.26
N LEU A 196 14.59 13.04 4.82
CA LEU A 196 13.47 12.73 5.72
C LEU A 196 13.83 11.71 6.81
N MET A 197 14.80 10.84 6.53
CA MET A 197 15.33 9.89 7.50
C MET A 197 16.85 9.82 7.43
N ARG A 198 17.50 10.06 8.58
CA ARG A 198 18.91 9.72 8.76
C ARG A 198 19.07 8.21 8.87
N GLN A 199 19.89 7.62 8.02
CA GLN A 199 20.28 6.21 8.16
C GLN A 199 21.20 6.04 9.37
N ARG A 200 20.97 4.99 10.17
CA ARG A 200 21.82 4.69 11.33
C ARG A 200 23.23 4.30 10.87
N THR A 201 24.25 4.78 11.57
CA THR A 201 25.65 4.39 11.34
C THR A 201 25.84 2.91 11.68
N PRO A 202 26.87 2.22 11.13
CA PRO A 202 27.14 0.83 11.47
C PRO A 202 27.40 0.63 12.97
N GLU A 203 28.01 1.61 13.63
CA GLU A 203 28.27 1.60 15.08
C GLU A 203 26.96 1.69 15.89
N GLU A 204 26.07 2.61 15.53
CA GLU A 204 24.74 2.73 16.15
C GLU A 204 23.93 1.44 15.97
N LYS A 205 24.01 0.82 14.78
CA LYS A 205 23.36 -0.48 14.52
C LYS A 205 23.94 -1.59 15.40
N LYS A 206 25.27 -1.63 15.58
CA LYS A 206 25.94 -2.60 16.48
C LYS A 206 25.49 -2.39 17.92
N LEU A 207 25.53 -1.16 18.42
CA LEU A 207 25.11 -0.83 19.78
C LEU A 207 23.64 -1.18 20.03
N HIS A 208 22.76 -0.87 19.08
CA HIS A 208 21.34 -1.23 19.17
C HIS A 208 21.11 -2.74 19.19
N ARG A 209 21.88 -3.51 18.40
CA ARG A 209 21.85 -4.98 18.44
C ARG A 209 22.32 -5.51 19.79
N MET A 210 23.38 -4.94 20.35
CA MET A 210 23.88 -5.32 21.68
C MET A 210 22.84 -5.06 22.77
N LYS A 211 22.17 -3.90 22.76
CA LYS A 211 21.07 -3.59 23.69
C LYS A 211 19.93 -4.59 23.57
N ARG A 212 19.53 -4.96 22.34
CA ARG A 212 18.49 -5.97 22.12
C ARG A 212 18.89 -7.35 22.64
N LYS A 213 20.14 -7.74 22.40
CA LYS A 213 20.69 -9.02 22.88
C LYS A 213 20.71 -9.05 24.42
N TYR A 214 21.23 -8.00 25.05
CA TYR A 214 21.24 -7.86 26.50
C TYR A 214 19.83 -7.95 27.10
N ASN A 215 18.86 -7.20 26.56
CA ASN A 215 17.49 -7.24 27.07
C ASN A 215 16.88 -8.64 26.95
N ARG A 216 17.17 -9.38 25.87
CA ARG A 216 16.72 -10.76 25.71
C ARG A 216 17.35 -11.68 26.76
N GLU A 217 18.67 -11.59 26.94
CA GLU A 217 19.41 -12.41 27.91
C GLU A 217 18.94 -12.14 29.35
N VAL A 218 18.70 -10.88 29.70
CA VAL A 218 18.15 -10.51 31.02
C VAL A 218 16.77 -11.10 31.24
N MET A 219 15.89 -11.09 30.23
CA MET A 219 14.57 -11.70 30.33
C MET A 219 14.65 -13.22 30.47
N GLU A 220 15.51 -13.88 29.70
CA GLU A 220 15.76 -15.32 29.82
C GLU A 220 16.34 -15.68 31.19
N PHE A 221 17.26 -14.87 31.70
CA PHE A 221 17.87 -15.03 33.01
C PHE A 221 16.82 -14.92 34.13
N ARG A 222 16.00 -13.86 34.12
CA ARG A 222 14.91 -13.69 35.10
C ARG A 222 13.88 -14.82 35.05
N ALA A 223 13.59 -15.34 33.85
CA ALA A 223 12.70 -16.49 33.72
C ALA A 223 13.30 -17.76 34.32
N LYS A 224 14.63 -17.94 34.24
CA LYS A 224 15.34 -19.03 34.91
C LYS A 224 15.36 -18.83 36.43
N GLU A 225 15.60 -17.61 36.92
CA GLU A 225 15.54 -17.30 38.35
C GLU A 225 14.18 -17.67 38.95
N ARG A 226 13.07 -17.28 38.31
CA ARG A 226 11.72 -17.68 38.75
C ARG A 226 11.51 -19.18 38.77
N LYS A 227 11.96 -19.90 37.73
CA LYS A 227 11.87 -21.37 37.70
C LYS A 227 12.68 -22.03 38.81
N LEU A 228 13.81 -21.42 39.19
CA LEU A 228 14.62 -21.90 40.31
C LEU A 228 13.92 -21.62 41.64
N GLU A 229 13.30 -20.45 41.81
CA GLU A 229 12.45 -20.14 42.98
C GLU A 229 11.28 -21.13 43.10
N ASP A 230 10.59 -21.41 41.98
CA ASP A 230 9.48 -22.39 41.94
C ASP A 230 9.96 -23.80 42.31
N LEU A 231 11.15 -24.21 41.82
CA LEU A 231 11.77 -25.49 42.17
C LEU A 231 12.12 -25.54 43.65
N LEU A 232 12.72 -24.48 44.18
CA LEU A 232 13.11 -24.37 45.59
C LEU A 232 11.85 -24.44 46.48
N HIS A 233 10.78 -23.75 46.09
CA HIS A 233 9.48 -23.87 46.75
C HIS A 233 8.94 -25.31 46.68
N LEU A 234 9.01 -25.95 45.51
CA LEU A 234 8.60 -27.36 45.35
C LEU A 234 9.41 -28.30 46.26
N TYR A 235 10.70 -28.04 46.42
CA TYR A 235 11.58 -28.80 47.31
C TYR A 235 11.11 -28.70 48.77
N HIS A 236 10.79 -27.49 49.24
CA HIS A 236 10.28 -27.31 50.60
C HIS A 236 8.91 -27.96 50.80
N VAL A 237 8.01 -27.87 49.82
CA VAL A 237 6.69 -28.53 49.88
C VAL A 237 6.80 -30.06 49.72
N SER A 238 7.91 -30.57 49.18
CA SER A 238 8.04 -32.01 48.90
C SER A 238 8.01 -32.90 50.14
N ASP A 239 8.30 -32.35 51.32
CA ASP A 239 8.16 -33.05 52.61
C ASP A 239 6.70 -33.41 52.93
N GLU A 240 5.73 -32.65 52.38
CA GLU A 240 4.30 -32.95 52.51
C GLU A 240 3.80 -33.95 51.46
N PHE A 241 4.58 -34.22 50.42
CA PHE A 241 4.16 -35.13 49.35
C PHE A 241 4.21 -36.59 49.82
N ILE A 242 3.14 -37.31 49.50
CA ILE A 242 3.03 -38.74 49.78
C ILE A 242 3.66 -39.50 48.62
N VAL A 243 4.82 -40.12 48.86
CA VAL A 243 5.53 -40.92 47.86
C VAL A 243 5.43 -42.41 48.17
N THR A 244 5.43 -42.78 49.46
CA THR A 244 5.41 -44.17 49.91
C THR A 244 4.05 -44.56 50.51
N GLU A 245 3.71 -45.85 50.44
CA GLU A 245 2.46 -46.38 51.01
C GLU A 245 2.34 -46.13 52.52
N ALA A 246 3.47 -46.15 53.25
CA ALA A 246 3.49 -45.83 54.68
C ALA A 246 3.13 -44.37 54.97
N GLN A 247 3.57 -43.43 54.14
CA GLN A 247 3.18 -42.02 54.24
C GLN A 247 1.70 -41.83 53.91
N LEU A 248 1.16 -42.63 52.98
CA LEU A 248 -0.25 -42.58 52.60
C LEU A 248 -1.15 -42.97 53.78
N LEU A 249 -0.87 -44.11 54.42
CA LEU A 249 -1.65 -44.56 55.58
C LEU A 249 -1.62 -43.52 56.72
N LYS A 250 -0.44 -42.98 57.03
CA LYS A 250 -0.31 -41.91 58.05
C LYS A 250 -1.14 -40.67 57.71
N LYS A 251 -1.11 -40.22 56.45
CA LYS A 251 -1.91 -39.04 56.03
C LYS A 251 -3.40 -39.32 55.96
N ILE A 252 -3.82 -40.54 55.65
CA ILE A 252 -5.21 -40.98 55.77
C ILE A 252 -5.65 -40.89 57.23
N ASP A 253 -4.89 -41.49 58.14
CA ASP A 253 -5.20 -41.45 59.57
C ASP A 253 -5.25 -40.00 60.09
N GLU A 254 -4.31 -39.13 59.72
CA GLU A 254 -4.33 -37.69 60.06
C GLU A 254 -5.54 -36.94 59.48
N ALA A 255 -5.94 -37.22 58.24
CA ALA A 255 -7.05 -36.54 57.58
C ALA A 255 -8.41 -36.96 58.17
N PHE A 256 -8.58 -38.24 58.47
CA PHE A 256 -9.83 -38.79 59.03
C PHE A 256 -9.90 -38.66 60.56
N ALA A 257 -8.78 -38.58 61.28
CA ALA A 257 -8.80 -38.25 62.71
C ALA A 257 -9.21 -36.78 62.97
N ASN A 258 -9.01 -35.90 61.99
CA ASN A 258 -9.36 -34.48 62.06
C ASN A 258 -10.75 -34.16 61.46
N GLU A 259 -11.77 -35.00 61.72
CA GLU A 259 -13.19 -34.76 61.34
C GLU A 259 -13.85 -33.57 62.09
N GLY A 260 -13.07 -32.71 62.77
CA GLY A 260 -13.52 -31.45 63.33
C GLY A 260 -13.62 -30.35 62.26
N SER A 261 -14.84 -30.13 61.75
CA SER A 261 -15.23 -29.13 60.74
C SER A 261 -14.79 -27.67 60.93
N ASP A 262 -14.05 -27.33 61.98
CA ASP A 262 -13.59 -25.97 62.28
C ASP A 262 -12.48 -25.50 61.33
N VAL A 263 -11.60 -26.40 60.88
CA VAL A 263 -10.57 -26.08 59.88
C VAL A 263 -11.18 -25.86 58.49
N LEU A 264 -12.25 -26.57 58.15
CA LEU A 264 -12.96 -26.40 56.87
C LEU A 264 -13.84 -25.15 56.85
N ARG A 265 -14.51 -24.82 57.97
CA ARG A 265 -15.33 -23.59 58.10
C ARG A 265 -14.50 -22.31 58.08
N THR A 266 -13.38 -22.29 58.80
CA THR A 266 -12.42 -21.17 58.74
C THR A 266 -11.77 -21.07 57.35
N ARG A 267 -11.57 -22.21 56.66
CA ARG A 267 -11.03 -22.21 55.30
C ARG A 267 -12.01 -21.82 54.19
N LEU A 268 -13.32 -21.74 54.43
CA LEU A 268 -14.31 -21.37 53.41
C LEU A 268 -14.92 -19.97 53.65
N SER A 269 -14.86 -19.44 54.87
CA SER A 269 -15.57 -18.21 55.28
C SER A 269 -14.81 -16.89 55.05
N MET A 270 -13.55 -16.91 54.57
CA MET A 270 -12.68 -15.71 54.54
C MET A 270 -12.26 -15.29 53.12
N GLY A 271 -13.18 -14.76 52.31
CA GLY A 271 -12.91 -14.39 50.91
C GLY A 271 -12.01 -13.15 50.72
N ALA A 272 -12.20 -12.09 51.52
CA ALA A 272 -11.49 -10.81 51.33
C ALA A 272 -10.22 -10.66 52.19
N SER A 273 -10.20 -11.21 53.41
CA SER A 273 -9.02 -11.19 54.30
C SER A 273 -7.89 -12.09 53.80
N ARG A 274 -8.19 -13.17 53.07
CA ARG A 274 -7.20 -14.03 52.42
C ARG A 274 -6.44 -13.34 51.30
N ILE A 275 -7.10 -12.49 50.52
CA ILE A 275 -6.43 -11.76 49.44
C ILE A 275 -5.42 -10.78 50.05
N ARG A 276 -5.78 -10.09 51.15
CA ARG A 276 -4.85 -9.22 51.88
C ARG A 276 -3.71 -10.00 52.53
N SER A 277 -3.99 -11.09 53.25
CA SER A 277 -2.97 -11.91 53.91
C SER A 277 -2.04 -12.63 52.92
N ARG A 278 -2.55 -13.09 51.76
CA ARG A 278 -1.72 -13.64 50.67
C ARG A 278 -0.84 -12.59 50.02
N ASN A 279 -1.37 -11.38 49.82
CA ASN A 279 -0.57 -10.29 49.28
C ASN A 279 0.48 -9.83 50.28
N GLU A 280 0.14 -9.76 51.57
CA GLU A 280 1.07 -9.38 52.63
C GLU A 280 2.19 -10.41 52.82
N SER A 281 1.86 -11.71 52.84
CA SER A 281 2.86 -12.77 52.86
C SER A 281 3.72 -12.79 51.59
N SER A 282 3.13 -12.63 50.41
CA SER A 282 3.89 -12.53 49.15
C SER A 282 4.79 -11.30 49.09
N ILE A 283 4.37 -10.17 49.67
CA ILE A 283 5.19 -8.96 49.76
C ILE A 283 6.30 -9.14 50.80
N GLY A 284 6.00 -9.73 51.97
CA GLY A 284 6.99 -10.05 52.99
C GLY A 284 8.07 -10.99 52.45
N ASP A 285 7.64 -12.05 51.75
CA ASP A 285 8.51 -13.00 51.07
C ASP A 285 9.40 -12.33 50.02
N ALA A 286 8.85 -11.41 49.23
CA ALA A 286 9.64 -10.65 48.25
C ALA A 286 10.63 -9.67 48.89
N LEU A 287 10.31 -9.08 50.05
CA LEU A 287 11.15 -8.11 50.74
C LEU A 287 12.29 -8.77 51.53
N PHE A 288 12.01 -9.90 52.18
CA PHE A 288 12.99 -10.64 52.99
C PHE A 288 13.64 -11.79 52.22
N GLY A 289 13.20 -12.06 50.99
CA GLY A 289 13.70 -13.16 50.17
C GLY A 289 13.36 -14.54 50.76
N THR A 290 12.25 -14.66 51.49
CA THR A 290 11.73 -15.91 52.07
C THR A 290 10.66 -16.54 51.19
N LEU A 291 10.28 -17.78 51.47
CA LEU A 291 9.22 -18.51 50.78
C LEU A 291 8.23 -19.08 51.81
N GLY A 292 6.94 -19.08 51.46
CA GLY A 292 5.90 -19.69 52.29
C GLY A 292 5.56 -18.85 53.52
N ALA A 293 5.38 -17.54 53.36
CA ALA A 293 5.06 -16.61 54.45
C ALA A 293 6.13 -16.57 55.57
N GLY A 294 7.41 -16.67 55.18
CA GLY A 294 8.55 -16.60 56.09
C GLY A 294 9.00 -17.92 56.73
N GLU A 295 8.37 -19.05 56.39
CA GLU A 295 8.73 -20.36 56.98
C GLU A 295 10.01 -20.95 56.38
N HIS A 296 10.30 -20.67 55.12
CA HIS A 296 11.44 -21.22 54.41
C HIS A 296 12.33 -20.15 53.77
N VAL A 297 13.62 -20.49 53.63
CA VAL A 297 14.63 -19.62 53.02
C VAL A 297 14.45 -19.62 51.51
N GLY A 298 14.38 -18.43 50.89
CA GLY A 298 14.25 -18.27 49.45
C GLY A 298 15.59 -18.11 48.71
N LEU A 299 15.52 -17.86 47.41
CA LEU A 299 16.69 -17.85 46.53
C LEU A 299 17.69 -16.71 46.80
N PRO A 300 17.29 -15.45 47.11
CA PRO A 300 18.23 -14.36 47.37
C PRO A 300 19.26 -14.63 48.48
N PRO A 301 18.88 -15.05 49.71
CA PRO A 301 19.86 -15.36 50.76
C PRO A 301 20.76 -16.55 50.43
N VAL A 302 20.26 -17.56 49.69
CA VAL A 302 21.08 -18.69 49.22
C VAL A 302 22.13 -18.22 48.21
N LYS A 303 21.74 -17.35 47.28
CA LYS A 303 22.64 -16.77 46.28
C LYS A 303 23.74 -15.94 46.95
N GLU A 304 23.39 -15.12 47.94
CA GLU A 304 24.32 -14.27 48.70
C GLU A 304 25.27 -15.08 49.59
N PHE A 305 24.78 -16.19 50.17
CA PHE A 305 25.62 -17.11 50.94
C PHE A 305 26.66 -17.80 50.05
N LEU A 306 26.25 -18.23 48.84
CA LEU A 306 27.15 -18.85 47.86
C LEU A 306 28.13 -17.86 47.22
N SER A 307 27.71 -16.60 47.00
CA SER A 307 28.59 -15.56 46.46
C SER A 307 29.61 -15.07 47.49
N GLY A 308 29.32 -15.22 48.79
CA GLY A 308 30.18 -14.74 49.88
C GLY A 308 30.19 -13.21 50.02
N GLU A 309 29.39 -12.50 49.22
CA GLU A 309 29.30 -11.04 49.20
C GLU A 309 28.83 -10.51 50.57
N MET A 310 27.88 -11.20 51.22
CA MET A 310 27.37 -10.80 52.53
C MET A 310 28.43 -10.85 53.64
N LYS A 311 29.34 -11.83 53.61
CA LYS A 311 30.46 -11.91 54.57
C LYS A 311 31.42 -10.74 54.36
N SER A 312 31.81 -10.49 53.11
CA SER A 312 32.68 -9.36 52.78
C SER A 312 32.08 -8.01 53.13
N PHE A 313 30.75 -7.88 53.03
CA PHE A 313 30.03 -6.68 53.43
C PHE A 313 29.95 -6.55 54.96
N ALA A 314 29.64 -7.64 55.69
CA ALA A 314 29.62 -7.65 57.16
C ALA A 314 30.99 -7.27 57.73
N ASP A 315 32.08 -7.86 57.20
CA ASP A 315 33.45 -7.51 57.59
C ASP A 315 33.74 -6.02 57.36
N GLN A 316 33.28 -5.44 56.24
CA GLN A 316 33.43 -4.00 55.97
C GLN A 316 32.61 -3.12 56.92
N VAL A 317 31.41 -3.56 57.30
CA VAL A 317 30.55 -2.83 58.26
C VAL A 317 31.15 -2.88 59.65
N ASP A 318 31.68 -4.02 60.09
CA ASP A 318 32.34 -4.18 61.38
C ASP A 318 33.64 -3.38 61.48
N LEU A 319 34.41 -3.34 60.38
CA LEU A 319 35.57 -2.46 60.28
C LEU A 319 35.18 -0.98 60.37
N LYS A 320 34.09 -0.55 59.72
CA LYS A 320 33.62 0.83 59.81
C LYS A 320 33.01 1.16 61.18
N SER A 321 32.28 0.24 61.79
CA SER A 321 31.66 0.45 63.10
C SER A 321 32.73 0.54 64.19
N SER A 322 33.75 -0.32 64.15
CA SER A 322 34.90 -0.25 65.05
C SER A 322 35.70 1.04 64.87
N GLN A 323 35.89 1.53 63.64
CA GLN A 323 36.48 2.84 63.38
C GLN A 323 35.67 3.99 63.99
N ILE A 324 34.34 3.98 63.83
CA ILE A 324 33.45 5.01 64.41
C ILE A 324 33.49 4.96 65.95
N ILE A 325 33.52 3.78 66.55
CA ILE A 325 33.61 3.63 68.01
C ILE A 325 34.97 4.12 68.52
N ALA A 326 36.05 3.82 67.80
CA ALA A 326 37.38 4.32 68.15
C ALA A 326 37.45 5.84 68.07
N GLN A 327 36.87 6.44 67.03
CA GLN A 327 36.74 7.90 66.90
C GLN A 327 35.93 8.51 68.04
N LYS A 328 34.76 7.94 68.37
CA LYS A 328 33.96 8.43 69.50
C LYS A 328 34.67 8.30 70.84
N LYS A 329 35.45 7.25 71.05
CA LYS A 329 36.27 7.09 72.27
C LYS A 329 37.37 8.16 72.33
N SER A 330 38.09 8.40 71.23
CA SER A 330 39.06 9.50 71.18
C SER A 330 38.40 10.85 71.43
N ASP A 331 37.21 11.09 70.88
CA ASP A 331 36.48 12.36 71.08
C ASP A 331 36.05 12.54 72.55
N VAL A 332 35.54 11.49 73.19
CA VAL A 332 35.15 11.52 74.62
C VAL A 332 36.36 11.68 75.54
N ASP A 333 37.46 10.99 75.27
CA ASP A 333 38.70 11.11 76.05
C ASP A 333 39.31 12.52 75.89
N THR A 334 39.16 13.14 74.72
CA THR A 334 39.58 14.53 74.48
C THR A 334 38.70 15.53 75.23
N ILE A 335 37.40 15.23 75.43
CA ILE A 335 36.48 16.09 76.20
C ILE A 335 36.71 15.97 77.72
N LEU A 336 37.13 14.80 78.22
CA LEU A 336 37.38 14.58 79.65
C LEU A 336 38.76 15.08 80.14
N GLN A 337 39.67 15.42 79.22
CA GLN A 337 41.01 15.97 79.53
C GLN A 337 41.10 17.50 79.42
N ALA A 338 40.02 18.19 79.05
CA ALA A 338 39.92 19.66 78.98
C ALA A 338 39.20 20.23 80.22
#